data_AF-A0A919LPB4-F1
#
_entry.id   AF-A0A919LPB4-F1
#
_cell.length_a   1.000
_cell.length_b   1.000
_cell.length_c   1.000
_cell.angle_alpha   90.00
_cell.angle_beta   90.00
_cell.angle_gamma   90.00
#
_symmetry.space_group_name_H-M   'P 1'
#
loop_
_entity.id
_entity.type
_entity.pdbx_description
1 polymer ?
#
loop_
_entity_poly.entity_id
_entity_poly.type
_entity_poly.pdbx_seq_one_letter_code
_entity_poly.pdbx_strand_id
1 'polypeptide(L)'
;MQVTDRYGTARAMAWDRIHPRLTWIDHTGELPVIEGTLIRLQVDRLPGGGDPLPVWLWSSATALSSEDVDVRWQAFLRRFDLEHTFRLMKQTLGWTRPKLRTPEAGERWTWIVIAAHTQLRLLRQAATDLRRPWEKPAEPGRLTPARVRRGFRNLRPHLLCPARAPKPSTPGPGRPLGSKNRRPAAHYDVGKTVKRPESIIERNRLRG
;
A
#
# COMPACT_ATOMS: atom_id res chain seq x y z
N MET A 1 -0.17 -31.87 5.53
CA MET A 1 1.16 -31.77 4.89
C MET A 1 0.92 -31.51 3.42
N GLN A 2 1.64 -30.56 2.81
CA GLN A 2 1.44 -30.20 1.40
C GLN A 2 2.78 -30.01 0.69
N VAL A 3 2.92 -30.55 -0.51
CA VAL A 3 4.12 -30.35 -1.33
C VAL A 3 4.01 -29.03 -2.08
N THR A 4 5.09 -28.25 -2.08
CA THR A 4 5.16 -26.96 -2.77
C THR A 4 6.42 -26.89 -3.65
N ASP A 5 6.30 -26.28 -4.83
CA ASP A 5 7.44 -26.15 -5.76
C ASP A 5 8.60 -25.35 -5.15
N ARG A 6 8.25 -24.28 -4.42
CA ARG A 6 9.20 -23.30 -3.90
C ARG A 6 9.80 -23.66 -2.55
N TYR A 7 9.05 -24.31 -1.67
CA TYR A 7 9.44 -24.51 -0.27
C TYR A 7 9.66 -25.98 0.10
N GLY A 8 9.46 -26.91 -0.84
CA GLY A 8 9.43 -28.35 -0.56
C GLY A 8 8.17 -28.71 0.22
N THR A 9 8.28 -29.65 1.15
CA THR A 9 7.16 -30.09 1.98
C THR A 9 6.85 -29.05 3.04
N ALA A 10 5.62 -28.53 3.03
CA ALA A 10 5.07 -27.71 4.09
C ALA A 10 4.36 -28.59 5.13
N ARG A 11 4.79 -28.48 6.39
CA ARG A 11 4.17 -29.11 7.55
C ARG A 11 3.57 -28.02 8.44
N ALA A 12 2.25 -28.02 8.57
CA ALA A 12 1.54 -27.15 9.49
C ALA A 12 1.04 -27.96 10.69
N MET A 13 1.29 -27.45 11.90
CA MET A 13 0.67 -27.93 13.14
C MET A 13 -0.17 -26.80 13.71
N ALA A 14 -1.31 -27.12 14.31
CA ALA A 14 -2.20 -26.13 14.88
C ALA A 14 -2.63 -26.53 16.29
N TRP A 15 -2.75 -25.54 17.16
CA TRP A 15 -3.29 -25.66 18.51
C TRP A 15 -4.46 -24.70 18.63
N ASP A 16 -5.64 -25.24 18.93
CA ASP A 16 -6.88 -24.48 19.06
C ASP A 16 -7.02 -23.86 20.45
N ARG A 17 -7.81 -22.78 20.54
CA ARG A 17 -8.13 -22.05 21.77
C ARG A 17 -6.89 -21.62 22.58
N ILE A 18 -5.83 -21.22 21.89
CA ILE A 18 -4.67 -20.57 22.48
C ILE A 18 -4.93 -19.06 22.52
N HIS A 19 -4.64 -18.43 23.65
CA HIS A 19 -4.74 -16.97 23.81
C HIS A 19 -3.39 -16.37 24.23
N PRO A 20 -3.04 -15.17 23.75
CA PRO A 20 -1.87 -14.46 24.28
C PRO A 20 -2.11 -14.07 25.74
N ARG A 21 -1.04 -14.09 26.54
CA ARG A 21 -1.06 -13.46 27.86
C ARG A 21 -0.95 -11.95 27.66
N LEU A 22 -2.03 -11.22 27.91
CA LEU A 22 -2.07 -9.77 27.76
C LEU A 22 -1.60 -9.08 29.06
N THR A 23 -0.91 -7.96 28.91
CA THR A 23 -0.53 -7.06 30.01
C THR A 23 -0.82 -5.63 29.58
N TRP A 24 -1.57 -4.86 30.38
CA TRP A 24 -1.86 -3.45 30.12
C TRP A 24 -1.60 -2.63 31.37
N ILE A 25 -0.72 -1.63 31.25
CA ILE A 25 -0.18 -0.80 32.35
C ILE A 25 -1.28 -0.03 33.11
N ASP A 26 -2.38 0.35 32.46
CA ASP A 26 -3.41 1.23 33.05
C ASP A 26 -4.84 0.65 32.98
N HIS A 27 -4.98 -0.66 32.75
CA HIS A 27 -6.29 -1.30 32.71
C HIS A 27 -6.67 -1.84 34.09
N THR A 28 -7.75 -1.30 34.66
CA THR A 28 -8.36 -1.80 35.89
C THR A 28 -9.51 -2.75 35.54
N GLY A 29 -9.23 -4.05 35.51
CA GLY A 29 -10.23 -5.08 35.23
C GLY A 29 -9.63 -6.38 34.72
N GLU A 30 -10.48 -7.40 34.55
CA GLU A 30 -10.10 -8.62 33.83
C GLU A 30 -9.90 -8.30 32.34
N LEU A 31 -8.73 -8.67 31.81
CA LEU A 31 -8.43 -8.47 30.40
C LEU A 31 -9.25 -9.43 29.53
N PRO A 32 -9.72 -8.99 28.35
CA PRO A 32 -10.46 -9.87 27.46
C PRO A 32 -9.58 -11.01 26.99
N VAL A 33 -10.05 -12.24 27.16
CA VAL A 33 -9.44 -13.43 26.57
C VAL A 33 -9.87 -13.50 25.10
N ILE A 34 -8.92 -13.31 24.20
CA ILE A 34 -9.12 -13.53 22.77
C ILE A 34 -8.51 -14.88 22.43
N GLU A 35 -9.36 -15.91 22.44
CA GLU A 35 -8.98 -17.24 21.97
C GLU A 35 -8.72 -17.21 20.46
N GLY A 36 -7.78 -18.04 20.02
CA GLY A 36 -7.47 -18.23 18.62
C GLY A 36 -6.72 -19.52 18.37
N THR A 37 -6.36 -19.75 17.12
CA THR A 37 -5.55 -20.89 16.70
C THR A 37 -4.10 -20.45 16.51
N LEU A 38 -3.17 -21.10 17.20
CA LEU A 38 -1.73 -20.97 16.96
C LEU A 38 -1.31 -21.98 15.90
N ILE A 39 -0.62 -21.54 14.85
CA ILE A 39 -0.18 -22.37 13.73
C ILE A 39 1.34 -22.31 13.64
N ARG A 40 2.01 -23.47 13.69
CA ARG A 40 3.44 -23.62 13.40
C ARG A 40 3.60 -24.13 11.97
N LEU A 41 4.19 -23.33 11.11
CA LEU A 41 4.54 -23.68 9.75
C LEU A 41 6.02 -24.01 9.65
N GLN A 42 6.36 -25.20 9.19
CA GLN A 42 7.72 -25.62 8.88
C GLN A 42 7.81 -26.04 7.41
N VAL A 43 8.89 -25.65 6.74
CA VAL A 43 9.15 -25.99 5.34
C VAL A 43 10.53 -26.62 5.20
N ASP A 44 10.75 -27.36 4.12
CA ASP A 44 12.04 -28.04 3.90
C ASP A 44 13.14 -27.06 3.42
N ARG A 45 12.77 -25.97 2.73
CA ARG A 45 13.74 -24.98 2.21
C ARG A 45 13.14 -23.60 1.94
N LEU A 46 14.00 -22.59 1.89
CA LEU A 46 13.66 -21.23 1.46
C LEU A 46 14.19 -20.95 0.04
N PRO A 47 13.41 -20.29 -0.85
CA PRO A 47 13.84 -19.98 -2.21
C PRO A 47 15.09 -19.09 -2.31
N GLY A 48 15.34 -18.28 -1.29
CA GLY A 48 16.49 -17.37 -1.22
C GLY A 48 17.73 -17.95 -0.53
N GLY A 49 17.69 -19.23 -0.16
CA GLY A 49 18.70 -19.84 0.73
C GLY A 49 18.48 -19.50 2.20
N GLY A 50 19.34 -20.04 3.06
CA GLY A 50 19.25 -19.91 4.52
C GLY A 50 18.45 -21.01 5.21
N ASP A 51 18.55 -21.04 6.54
CA ASP A 51 17.89 -22.07 7.37
C ASP A 51 16.37 -21.84 7.43
N PRO A 52 15.54 -22.87 7.10
CA PRO A 52 14.09 -22.75 7.09
C PRO A 52 13.53 -22.86 8.52
N LEU A 53 13.81 -21.85 9.35
CA LEU A 53 13.26 -21.76 10.70
C LEU A 53 11.72 -21.75 10.65
N PRO A 54 11.06 -22.44 11.60
CA PRO A 54 9.61 -22.49 11.63
C PRO A 54 9.00 -21.10 11.85
N VAL A 55 7.95 -20.81 11.10
CA VAL A 55 7.16 -19.58 11.26
C VAL A 55 5.95 -19.88 12.14
N TRP A 56 5.69 -18.98 13.08
CA TRP A 56 4.50 -19.03 13.92
C TRP A 56 3.48 -18.00 13.46
N LEU A 57 2.26 -18.47 13.21
CA LEU A 57 1.13 -17.66 12.80
C LEU A 57 0.04 -17.76 13.87
N TRP A 58 -0.72 -16.69 14.05
CA TRP A 58 -1.89 -16.68 14.92
C TRP A 58 -3.13 -16.28 14.12
N SER A 59 -4.24 -16.96 14.37
CA SER A 59 -5.54 -16.67 13.78
C SER A 59 -6.56 -16.47 14.89
N SER A 60 -7.37 -15.42 14.81
CA SER A 60 -8.46 -15.16 15.78
C SER A 60 -9.61 -16.15 15.68
N ALA A 61 -9.67 -16.94 14.62
CA ALA A 61 -10.65 -18.01 14.49
C ALA A 61 -10.21 -19.27 15.26
N THR A 62 -11.18 -19.91 15.92
CA THR A 62 -11.05 -21.19 16.63
C THR A 62 -11.71 -22.31 15.84
N ALA A 63 -11.51 -23.56 16.27
CA ALA A 63 -12.06 -24.76 15.64
C ALA A 63 -11.77 -24.86 14.12
N LEU A 64 -10.58 -24.42 13.70
CA LEU A 64 -10.18 -24.48 12.30
C LEU A 64 -10.02 -25.93 11.84
N SER A 65 -10.62 -26.26 10.70
CA SER A 65 -10.34 -27.50 10.01
C SER A 65 -8.89 -27.54 9.48
N SER A 66 -8.42 -28.72 9.07
CA SER A 66 -7.10 -28.83 8.41
C SER A 66 -7.00 -28.01 7.12
N GLU A 67 -8.10 -27.94 6.34
CA GLU A 67 -8.17 -27.12 5.12
C GLU A 67 -8.12 -25.63 5.46
N ASP A 68 -8.82 -25.23 6.53
CA ASP A 68 -8.76 -23.86 7.01
C ASP A 68 -7.33 -23.46 7.37
N VAL A 69 -6.62 -24.29 8.14
CA VAL A 69 -5.21 -24.06 8.50
C VAL A 69 -4.36 -23.88 7.25
N ASP A 70 -4.60 -24.70 6.22
CA ASP A 70 -3.89 -24.61 4.96
C ASP A 70 -4.10 -23.27 4.25
N VAL A 71 -5.34 -22.78 4.21
CA VAL A 71 -5.67 -21.46 3.64
C VAL A 71 -4.92 -20.34 4.38
N ARG A 72 -4.80 -20.39 5.71
CA ARG A 72 -4.17 -19.30 6.50
C ARG A 72 -2.68 -19.20 6.19
N TRP A 73 -1.95 -20.31 6.16
CA TRP A 73 -0.52 -20.25 5.85
C TRP A 73 -0.26 -19.93 4.38
N GLN A 74 -1.10 -20.43 3.46
CA GLN A 74 -0.99 -20.07 2.05
C GLN A 74 -1.24 -18.57 1.82
N ALA A 75 -2.23 -17.99 2.52
CA ALA A 75 -2.47 -16.55 2.50
C ALA A 75 -1.29 -15.77 3.06
N PHE A 76 -0.67 -16.26 4.14
CA PHE A 76 0.55 -15.66 4.69
C PHE A 76 1.69 -15.62 3.66
N LEU A 77 1.89 -16.68 2.87
CA LEU A 77 2.92 -16.67 1.81
C LEU A 77 2.64 -15.64 0.72
N ARG A 78 1.37 -15.25 0.50
CA ARG A 78 0.98 -14.19 -0.44
C ARG A 78 1.09 -12.79 0.14
N ARG A 79 1.38 -12.62 1.44
CA ARG A 79 1.47 -11.30 2.07
C ARG A 79 2.46 -10.36 1.38
N PHE A 80 3.55 -10.91 0.82
CA PHE A 80 4.57 -10.13 0.14
C PHE A 80 4.11 -9.59 -1.23
N ASP A 81 3.00 -10.08 -1.77
CA ASP A 81 2.39 -9.52 -2.98
C ASP A 81 1.85 -8.09 -2.74
N LEU A 82 1.52 -7.73 -1.49
CA LEU A 82 1.14 -6.37 -1.10
C LEU A 82 2.30 -5.39 -1.27
N GLU A 83 3.53 -5.80 -0.95
CA GLU A 83 4.72 -4.94 -1.11
C GLU A 83 4.95 -4.56 -2.57
N HIS A 84 4.76 -5.53 -3.48
CA HIS A 84 4.82 -5.27 -4.92
C HIS A 84 3.73 -4.29 -5.37
N THR A 85 2.54 -4.38 -4.77
CA THR A 85 1.43 -3.46 -5.04
C THR A 85 1.73 -2.05 -4.54
N PHE A 86 2.24 -1.90 -3.31
CA PHE A 86 2.67 -0.60 -2.79
C PHE A 86 3.80 0.00 -3.61
N ARG A 87 4.78 -0.80 -4.04
CA ARG A 87 5.87 -0.35 -4.91
C ARG A 87 5.33 0.17 -6.23
N LEU A 88 4.41 -0.55 -6.88
CA LEU A 88 3.75 -0.11 -8.10
C LEU A 88 3.02 1.23 -7.87
N MET A 89 2.20 1.32 -6.83
CA MET A 89 1.42 2.53 -6.53
C MET A 89 2.33 3.75 -6.32
N LYS A 90 3.37 3.62 -5.48
CA LYS A 90 4.32 4.71 -5.18
C LYS A 90 5.15 5.10 -6.40
N GLN A 91 5.83 4.14 -7.03
CA GLN A 91 6.85 4.44 -8.06
C GLN A 91 6.24 4.67 -9.45
N THR A 92 5.22 3.89 -9.80
CA THR A 92 4.67 3.87 -11.15
C THR A 92 3.44 4.77 -11.27
N LEU A 93 2.47 4.59 -10.38
CA LEU A 93 1.22 5.38 -10.39
C LEU A 93 1.37 6.75 -9.70
N GLY A 94 2.47 6.96 -8.99
CA GLY A 94 2.81 8.26 -8.41
C GLY A 94 2.04 8.58 -7.14
N TRP A 95 1.68 7.57 -6.33
CA TRP A 95 0.92 7.77 -5.09
C TRP A 95 1.54 8.83 -4.18
N THR A 96 2.87 8.92 -4.12
CA THR A 96 3.61 9.91 -3.31
C THR A 96 4.13 11.11 -4.11
N ARG A 97 3.74 11.28 -5.38
CA ARG A 97 4.21 12.39 -6.23
C ARG A 97 3.55 13.74 -5.95
N PRO A 98 2.22 13.86 -5.73
CA PRO A 98 1.60 15.18 -5.63
C PRO A 98 1.88 15.82 -4.26
N LYS A 99 2.11 17.14 -4.26
CA LYS A 99 2.28 17.96 -3.06
C LYS A 99 0.91 18.50 -2.61
N LEU A 100 0.10 17.63 -2.01
CA LEU A 100 -1.25 17.94 -1.59
C LEU A 100 -1.24 18.70 -0.25
N ARG A 101 -2.13 19.68 -0.11
CA ARG A 101 -2.13 20.62 1.03
C ARG A 101 -3.11 20.26 2.15
N THR A 102 -4.06 19.35 1.89
CA THR A 102 -5.07 18.94 2.88
C THR A 102 -5.22 17.42 2.92
N PRO A 103 -5.62 16.84 4.07
CA PRO A 103 -5.84 15.40 4.22
C PRO A 103 -6.87 14.86 3.22
N GLU A 104 -7.96 15.58 2.99
CA GLU A 104 -9.05 15.16 2.10
C GLU A 104 -8.58 15.10 0.64
N ALA A 105 -7.66 15.99 0.24
CA ALA A 105 -7.02 15.90 -1.06
C ALA A 105 -6.13 14.65 -1.17
N GLY A 106 -5.41 14.31 -0.10
CA GLY A 106 -4.63 13.07 0.02
C GLY A 106 -5.47 11.80 -0.10
N GLU A 107 -6.63 11.80 0.56
CA GLU A 107 -7.59 10.69 0.47
C GLU A 107 -8.15 10.53 -0.95
N ARG A 108 -8.64 11.62 -1.56
CA ARG A 108 -9.12 11.59 -2.96
C ARG A 108 -8.04 11.12 -3.92
N TRP A 109 -6.80 11.55 -3.73
CA TRP A 109 -5.68 11.09 -4.54
C TRP A 109 -5.42 9.59 -4.39
N THR A 110 -5.52 9.07 -3.16
CA THR A 110 -5.41 7.62 -2.90
C THR A 110 -6.50 6.86 -3.63
N TRP A 111 -7.75 7.33 -3.60
CA TRP A 111 -8.86 6.73 -4.36
C TRP A 111 -8.62 6.74 -5.87
N ILE A 112 -8.05 7.82 -6.42
CA ILE A 112 -7.67 7.88 -7.84
C ILE A 112 -6.61 6.81 -8.18
N VAL A 113 -5.60 6.64 -7.31
CA VAL A 113 -4.55 5.62 -7.50
C VAL A 113 -5.13 4.21 -7.44
N ILE A 114 -6.04 3.94 -6.50
CA ILE A 114 -6.74 2.65 -6.38
C ILE A 114 -7.58 2.40 -7.64
N ALA A 115 -8.36 3.38 -8.09
CA ALA A 115 -9.17 3.27 -9.30
C ALA A 115 -8.30 3.00 -10.54
N ALA A 116 -7.16 3.69 -10.67
CA ALA A 116 -6.20 3.43 -11.74
C ALA A 116 -5.62 2.01 -11.67
N HIS A 117 -5.23 1.54 -10.47
CA HIS A 117 -4.79 0.16 -10.29
C HIS A 117 -5.86 -0.86 -10.71
N THR A 118 -7.10 -0.65 -10.30
CA THR A 118 -8.24 -1.50 -10.66
C THR A 118 -8.49 -1.51 -12.16
N GLN A 119 -8.48 -0.36 -12.83
CA GLN A 119 -8.59 -0.27 -14.29
C GLN A 119 -7.50 -1.08 -14.98
N LEU A 120 -6.24 -0.95 -14.55
CA LEU A 120 -5.13 -1.73 -15.12
C LEU A 120 -5.28 -3.24 -14.90
N ARG A 121 -5.86 -3.67 -13.77
CA ARG A 121 -6.14 -5.08 -13.48
C ARG A 121 -7.25 -5.64 -14.37
N LEU A 122 -8.34 -4.88 -14.55
CA LEU A 122 -9.48 -5.28 -15.37
C LEU A 122 -9.13 -5.34 -16.85
N LEU A 123 -8.32 -4.39 -17.34
CA LEU A 123 -7.92 -4.31 -18.75
C LEU A 123 -6.86 -5.34 -19.16
N ARG A 124 -6.39 -6.16 -18.23
CA ARG A 124 -5.29 -7.12 -18.45
C ARG A 124 -5.55 -8.09 -19.62
N GLN A 125 -6.79 -8.49 -19.84
CA GLN A 125 -7.14 -9.40 -20.94
C GLN A 125 -7.20 -8.68 -22.30
N ALA A 126 -7.54 -7.39 -22.31
CA ALA A 126 -7.60 -6.59 -23.53
C ALA A 126 -6.24 -5.98 -23.94
N ALA A 127 -5.26 -5.98 -23.04
CA ALA A 127 -3.98 -5.32 -23.26
C ALA A 127 -3.03 -6.16 -24.12
N THR A 128 -2.55 -5.58 -25.21
CA THR A 128 -1.39 -6.11 -25.95
C THR A 128 -0.11 -5.96 -25.12
N ASP A 129 0.74 -6.99 -25.11
CA ASP A 129 2.02 -6.95 -24.40
C ASP A 129 3.06 -6.08 -25.13
N LEU A 130 3.07 -4.78 -24.82
CA LEU A 130 4.12 -3.85 -25.27
C LEU A 130 5.40 -4.02 -24.43
N ARG A 131 5.99 -5.22 -24.52
CA ARG A 131 7.20 -5.61 -23.81
C ARG A 131 8.44 -4.92 -24.36
N ARG A 132 9.45 -4.74 -23.51
CA ARG A 132 10.79 -4.33 -23.94
C ARG A 132 11.54 -5.52 -24.56
N PRO A 133 12.60 -5.31 -25.36
CA PRO A 133 13.30 -6.41 -26.03
C PRO A 133 13.81 -7.51 -25.10
N TRP A 134 14.35 -7.12 -23.93
CA TRP A 134 14.90 -8.03 -22.92
C TRP A 134 13.86 -8.64 -21.97
N GLU A 135 12.60 -8.23 -22.10
CA GLU A 135 11.53 -8.69 -21.23
C GLU A 135 10.96 -10.02 -21.75
N LYS A 136 10.90 -11.02 -20.86
CA LYS A 136 10.27 -12.31 -21.17
C LYS A 136 8.81 -12.11 -21.60
N PRO A 137 8.34 -12.81 -22.65
CA PRO A 137 6.92 -12.83 -23.00
C PRO A 137 6.07 -13.25 -21.80
N ALA A 138 4.89 -12.66 -21.67
CA ALA A 138 3.89 -13.10 -20.70
C ALA A 138 2.68 -13.63 -21.46
N GLU A 139 2.08 -14.70 -20.95
CA GLU A 139 0.84 -15.24 -21.50
C GLU A 139 -0.27 -14.18 -21.54
N PRO A 140 -1.17 -14.22 -22.53
CA PRO A 140 -2.36 -13.39 -22.56
C PRO A 140 -3.12 -13.47 -21.22
N GLY A 141 -3.57 -12.33 -20.71
CA GLY A 141 -4.25 -12.28 -19.41
C GLY A 141 -3.34 -12.49 -18.18
N ARG A 142 -2.02 -12.68 -18.35
CA ARG A 142 -1.03 -12.74 -17.25
C ARG A 142 -0.16 -11.49 -17.14
N LEU A 143 -0.45 -10.44 -17.91
CA LEU A 143 0.28 -9.18 -17.83
C LEU A 143 0.19 -8.54 -16.44
N THR A 144 1.32 -8.02 -15.96
CA THR A 144 1.37 -7.24 -14.73
C THR A 144 0.73 -5.87 -14.95
N PRO A 145 0.16 -5.22 -13.91
CA PRO A 145 -0.41 -3.88 -14.06
C PRO A 145 0.57 -2.85 -14.66
N ALA A 146 1.86 -2.97 -14.35
CA ALA A 146 2.90 -2.12 -14.95
C ALA A 146 3.05 -2.32 -16.46
N ARG A 147 2.90 -3.56 -16.96
CA ARG A 147 2.89 -3.86 -18.40
C ARG A 147 1.63 -3.34 -19.07
N VAL A 148 0.46 -3.61 -18.47
CA VAL A 148 -0.83 -3.08 -18.98
C VAL A 148 -0.79 -1.56 -19.10
N ARG A 149 -0.21 -0.86 -18.12
CA ARG A 149 -0.07 0.60 -18.15
C ARG A 149 0.68 1.12 -19.39
N ARG A 150 1.65 0.39 -19.93
CA ARG A 150 2.39 0.81 -21.14
C ARG A 150 1.49 0.86 -22.36
N GLY A 151 0.59 -0.12 -22.49
CA GLY A 151 -0.41 -0.19 -23.55
C GLY A 151 -1.71 0.57 -23.27
N PHE A 152 -1.92 1.06 -22.05
CA PHE A 152 -3.18 1.68 -21.64
C PHE A 152 -3.61 2.85 -22.55
N ARG A 153 -2.66 3.61 -23.11
CA ARG A 153 -2.97 4.69 -24.06
C ARG A 153 -3.71 4.21 -25.31
N ASN A 154 -3.47 2.97 -25.74
CA ASN A 154 -4.12 2.35 -26.90
C ASN A 154 -5.52 1.82 -26.54
N LEU A 155 -5.74 1.48 -25.27
CA LEU A 155 -7.04 1.02 -24.78
C LEU A 155 -7.98 2.17 -24.44
N ARG A 156 -7.45 3.28 -23.93
CA ARG A 156 -8.21 4.44 -23.45
C ARG A 156 -9.29 4.93 -24.43
N PRO A 157 -9.07 5.04 -25.76
CA PRO A 157 -10.10 5.50 -26.70
C PRO A 157 -11.32 4.58 -26.78
N HIS A 158 -11.17 3.30 -26.43
CA HIS A 158 -12.24 2.29 -26.47
C HIS A 158 -12.99 2.17 -25.14
N LEU A 159 -12.61 2.96 -24.13
CA LEU A 159 -13.25 2.96 -22.82
C LEU A 159 -14.16 4.17 -22.69
N LEU A 160 -15.27 3.98 -21.97
CA LEU A 160 -16.12 5.09 -21.57
C LEU A 160 -15.31 6.09 -20.74
N CYS A 161 -15.42 7.37 -21.07
CA CYS A 161 -14.80 8.45 -20.31
C CYS A 161 -15.85 9.09 -19.39
N PRO A 162 -15.88 8.77 -18.08
CA PRO A 162 -16.82 9.38 -17.15
C PRO A 162 -16.49 10.85 -16.83
N ALA A 163 -15.31 11.32 -17.22
CA ALA A 163 -14.89 12.70 -16.99
C ALA A 163 -15.53 13.65 -18.00
N ARG A 164 -15.96 14.83 -17.52
CA ARG A 164 -16.33 15.96 -18.38
C ARG A 164 -15.13 16.43 -19.21
N ALA A 165 -15.43 17.14 -20.30
CA ALA A 165 -14.41 17.81 -21.09
C ALA A 165 -13.48 18.65 -20.18
N PRO A 166 -12.16 18.63 -20.43
CA PRO A 166 -11.23 19.43 -19.66
C PRO A 166 -11.57 20.92 -19.80
N LYS A 167 -11.17 21.71 -18.80
CA LYS A 167 -11.22 23.17 -18.95
C LYS A 167 -10.33 23.59 -20.14
N PRO A 168 -10.72 24.60 -20.92
CA PRO A 168 -9.87 25.15 -21.98
C PRO A 168 -8.48 25.50 -21.45
N SER A 169 -7.44 25.24 -22.26
CA SER A 169 -6.06 25.60 -21.93
C SER A 169 -5.78 27.09 -22.11
N THR A 170 -6.67 27.81 -22.80
CA THR A 170 -6.62 29.27 -22.89
C THR A 170 -7.05 29.89 -21.57
N PRO A 171 -6.31 30.89 -21.06
CA PRO A 171 -6.79 31.68 -19.94
C PRO A 171 -8.19 32.19 -20.25
N GLY A 172 -9.11 32.06 -19.28
CA GLY A 172 -10.39 32.75 -19.37
C GLY A 172 -10.18 34.28 -19.44
N PRO A 173 -11.24 35.08 -19.61
CA PRO A 173 -11.17 36.54 -19.82
C PRO A 173 -10.59 37.36 -18.64
N GLY A 174 -9.89 36.72 -17.70
CA GLY A 174 -9.34 37.33 -16.52
C GLY A 174 -10.42 37.76 -15.54
N ARG A 175 -10.00 38.55 -14.57
CA ARG A 175 -10.88 39.18 -13.59
C ARG A 175 -11.38 40.51 -14.19
N PRO A 176 -12.68 40.82 -14.12
CA PRO A 176 -13.20 42.11 -14.56
C PRO A 176 -12.48 43.28 -13.88
N LEU A 177 -12.23 44.34 -14.65
CA LEU A 177 -11.59 45.57 -14.15
C LEU A 177 -12.37 46.11 -12.93
N GLY A 178 -11.67 46.52 -11.87
CA GLY A 178 -12.27 47.04 -10.64
C GLY A 178 -12.73 46.00 -9.61
N SER A 179 -12.71 44.71 -9.92
CA SER A 179 -13.07 43.65 -8.97
C SER A 179 -11.95 43.37 -7.95
N LYS A 180 -12.20 43.54 -6.64
CA LYS A 180 -11.24 43.21 -5.56
C LYS A 180 -11.31 41.74 -5.13
N ASN A 181 -10.19 41.15 -4.70
CA ASN A 181 -10.19 39.77 -4.23
C ASN A 181 -10.89 39.68 -2.86
N ARG A 182 -12.05 39.01 -2.80
CA ARG A 182 -12.83 38.84 -1.56
C ARG A 182 -12.34 37.70 -0.66
N ARG A 183 -11.44 36.85 -1.16
CA ARG A 183 -10.87 35.73 -0.42
C ARG A 183 -9.35 35.73 -0.58
N PRO A 184 -8.63 36.57 0.18
CA PRO A 184 -7.18 36.47 0.31
C PRO A 184 -6.83 35.05 0.80
N ALA A 185 -5.77 34.45 0.26
CA ALA A 185 -5.25 33.22 0.83
C ALA A 185 -4.74 33.52 2.25
N ALA A 186 -4.98 32.63 3.21
CA ALA A 186 -4.42 32.78 4.54
C ALA A 186 -2.89 32.82 4.44
N HIS A 187 -2.30 33.94 4.84
CA HIS A 187 -0.86 34.08 4.99
C HIS A 187 -0.49 33.53 6.37
N TYR A 188 0.28 32.44 6.39
CA TYR A 188 0.90 31.95 7.60
C TYR A 188 2.22 32.70 7.79
N ASP A 189 2.46 33.23 8.98
CA ASP A 189 3.75 33.83 9.32
C ASP A 189 4.82 32.75 9.18
N VAL A 190 5.75 32.98 8.25
CA VAL A 190 6.90 32.11 8.04
C VAL A 190 7.88 32.55 9.12
N GLY A 191 7.60 32.12 10.37
CA GLY A 191 8.26 32.61 11.57
C GLY A 191 9.73 32.85 11.29
N LYS A 192 10.18 34.11 11.43
CA LYS A 192 11.57 34.50 11.16
C LYS A 192 12.46 33.47 11.83
N THR A 193 13.38 32.89 11.07
CA THR A 193 14.39 31.97 11.59
C THR A 193 15.08 32.69 12.73
N VAL A 194 14.69 32.40 13.98
CA VAL A 194 15.39 32.92 15.14
C VAL A 194 16.79 32.35 15.00
N LYS A 195 17.80 33.21 14.83
CA LYS A 195 19.19 32.77 14.76
C LYS A 195 19.42 31.81 15.91
N ARG A 196 19.73 30.55 15.59
CA ARG A 196 20.05 29.55 16.60
C ARG A 196 21.34 30.05 17.27
N PRO A 197 21.39 30.18 18.61
CA PRO A 197 22.63 30.55 19.28
C PRO A 197 23.71 29.54 18.87
N GLU A 198 24.83 30.05 18.38
CA GLU A 198 25.91 29.23 17.82
C GLU A 198 26.76 28.59 18.93
N SER A 199 26.56 29.03 20.18
CA SER A 199 27.22 28.49 21.37
C SER A 199 26.27 28.22 22.54
N ILE A 200 26.67 27.28 23.42
CA ILE A 200 25.94 26.93 24.65
C ILE A 200 25.86 28.12 25.61
N ILE A 201 26.90 28.96 25.65
CA ILE A 201 26.97 30.16 26.51
C ILE A 201 25.88 31.16 26.12
N GLU A 202 25.72 31.41 24.82
CA GLU A 202 24.73 32.33 24.27
C GLU A 202 23.30 31.83 24.51
N ARG A 203 23.07 30.52 24.40
CA ARG A 203 21.78 29.89 24.73
C ARG A 203 21.39 30.07 26.20
N ASN A 204 22.35 29.95 27.12
CA ASN A 204 22.08 30.03 28.55
C ASN A 204 21.82 31.46 29.03
N ARG A 205 22.45 32.48 28.41
CA ARG A 205 22.16 33.90 28.67
C ARG A 205 20.74 34.32 28.28
N LEU A 206 20.16 33.72 27.24
CA LEU A 206 18.81 34.05 26.77
C LEU A 206 17.68 33.39 27.57
N ARG A 207 18.01 32.48 28.51
CA ARG A 207 17.05 31.73 29.32
C ARG A 207 16.93 32.22 30.77
N GLY A 208 17.83 33.10 31.22
CA GLY A 208 17.75 33.78 32.52
C GLY A 208 17.05 35.12 32.38
#